data_AF-A0A3D5YW32-F1
#
_entry.id   AF-A0A3D5YW32-F1
#
_cell.length_a   1.000
_cell.length_b   1.000
_cell.length_c   1.000
_cell.angle_alpha   90.00
_cell.angle_beta   90.00
_cell.angle_gamma   90.00
#
_symmetry.space_group_name_H-M   'P 1'
#
loop_
_entity.id
_entity.type
_entity.pdbx_description
1 polymer ?
#
loop_
_entity_poly.entity_id
_entity_poly.type
_entity_poly.pdbx_seq_one_letter_code
_entity_poly.pdbx_strand_id
1 'polypeptide(L)'
;MKTKQLISFIIAPSISLAIILFGDLKHGEPAVTNTLAVALLMAVWWITEAVPLAVTSLLPVALFPLLGIMDAKNVSSTYFNNVIFLFMGGFVIALAMQRWDLHRRIALKILLTTGVSPGRILLGFMLATAFLSMWMSNTATAMMMMPILISVIDKLEESIGKQEIKGYSVGLLLGVAYSASIGGIATLVGTPPNLSFARIFEIYFPDAPEITFATWLLFALPVSIMLFISAWIYLYYVYNQKKQNWTSVSKHTFRDQLHEMGPIRYEEKVVLIAFISVALLWIFRLDLDLGWIKIPGWSGIFPKSSFLDDGTVAIFVAIVLFIIPSKSADFKRIMDWEGATKIPWHIILLFGGGFALASGIKESGLSTWFGEQLIFVADFNPIVVILSVALLITFLTELTSNTATTEMILPILAGIAISTEINPLFLMLPATLSASLAFMLPVATPPNAIIFGTNRVTVSQMAKTGLILNLIGAVIVTVMTYLLGTFVFDINIGEFPDWAIPK
;
A
#
# COMPACT_ATOMS: atom_id res chain seq x y z
N MET A 1 -6.33 -11.59 25.49
CA MET A 1 -6.67 -12.09 24.14
C MET A 1 -8.18 -12.26 24.06
N LYS A 2 -8.82 -11.81 22.97
CA LYS A 2 -10.24 -12.12 22.72
C LYS A 2 -10.39 -13.64 22.56
N THR A 3 -11.53 -14.23 22.90
CA THR A 3 -11.78 -15.69 22.80
C THR A 3 -11.36 -16.28 21.44
N LYS A 4 -11.61 -15.54 20.35
CA LYS A 4 -11.18 -15.91 18.99
C LYS A 4 -9.65 -16.03 18.84
N GLN A 5 -8.88 -15.09 19.38
CA GLN A 5 -7.40 -15.14 19.33
C GLN A 5 -6.85 -16.32 20.13
N LEU A 6 -7.46 -16.63 21.28
CA LEU A 6 -7.03 -17.76 22.11
C LEU A 6 -7.29 -19.10 21.42
N ILE A 7 -8.45 -19.23 20.77
CA ILE A 7 -8.80 -20.41 19.97
C ILE A 7 -7.79 -20.57 18.82
N SER A 8 -7.53 -19.52 18.05
CA SER A 8 -6.60 -19.55 16.92
C SER A 8 -5.15 -19.83 17.36
N PHE A 9 -4.74 -19.36 18.54
CA PHE A 9 -3.40 -19.60 19.07
C PHE A 9 -3.11 -21.09 19.33
N ILE A 10 -4.11 -21.87 19.73
CA ILE A 10 -3.95 -23.30 20.03
C ILE A 10 -4.31 -24.17 18.81
N ILE A 11 -5.42 -23.85 18.15
CA ILE A 11 -5.95 -24.67 17.07
C ILE A 11 -5.08 -24.59 15.82
N ALA A 12 -4.57 -23.41 15.45
CA ALA A 12 -3.81 -23.28 14.20
C ALA A 12 -2.50 -24.08 14.21
N PRO A 13 -1.66 -24.04 15.28
CA PRO A 13 -0.49 -24.92 15.37
C PRO A 13 -0.86 -26.40 15.37
N SER A 14 -1.97 -26.77 16.03
CA SER A 14 -2.43 -28.17 16.10
C SER A 14 -2.85 -28.68 14.71
N ILE A 15 -3.58 -27.87 13.94
CA ILE A 15 -3.94 -28.19 12.54
C ILE A 15 -2.69 -28.26 11.67
N SER A 16 -1.79 -27.28 11.78
CA SER A 16 -0.53 -27.27 11.02
C SER A 16 0.29 -28.53 11.30
N LEU A 17 0.44 -28.92 12.57
CA LEU A 17 1.11 -30.15 12.97
C LEU A 17 0.39 -31.41 12.45
N ALA A 18 -0.95 -31.44 12.48
CA ALA A 18 -1.70 -32.56 11.92
C ALA A 18 -1.49 -32.69 10.41
N ILE A 19 -1.45 -31.59 9.66
CA ILE A 19 -1.14 -31.59 8.22
C ILE A 19 0.27 -32.12 7.97
N ILE A 20 1.26 -31.70 8.77
CA ILE A 20 2.64 -32.19 8.65
C ILE A 20 2.74 -33.70 8.94
N LEU A 21 2.03 -34.20 9.95
CA LEU A 21 2.14 -35.60 10.37
C LEU A 21 1.31 -36.58 9.52
N PHE A 22 0.18 -36.13 8.98
CA PHE A 22 -0.81 -37.01 8.35
C PHE A 22 -1.18 -36.62 6.91
N GLY A 23 -0.76 -35.46 6.42
CA GLY A 23 -1.05 -34.99 5.07
C GLY A 23 -0.08 -35.55 4.03
N ASP A 24 -0.58 -35.80 2.82
CA ASP A 24 0.23 -36.13 1.64
C ASP A 24 -0.39 -35.44 0.41
N LEU A 25 -0.06 -34.15 0.20
CA LEU A 25 -0.59 -33.38 -0.91
C LEU A 25 -0.04 -33.84 -2.26
N LYS A 26 1.25 -34.19 -2.28
CA LYS A 26 1.95 -34.66 -3.47
C LYS A 26 2.95 -35.74 -3.05
N HIS A 27 2.62 -36.97 -3.43
CA HIS A 27 3.35 -38.14 -3.01
C HIS A 27 4.83 -38.06 -3.40
N GLY A 28 5.73 -38.27 -2.43
CA GLY A 28 7.18 -38.17 -2.63
C GLY A 28 7.76 -36.75 -2.52
N GLU A 29 6.92 -35.72 -2.37
CA GLU A 29 7.33 -34.31 -2.25
C GLU A 29 6.80 -33.69 -0.94
N PRO A 30 7.30 -34.10 0.24
CA PRO A 30 6.78 -33.66 1.54
C PRO A 30 6.92 -32.14 1.76
N ALA A 31 7.83 -31.48 1.05
CA ALA A 31 8.00 -30.03 1.09
C ALA A 31 6.71 -29.29 0.69
N VAL A 32 5.92 -29.80 -0.28
CA VAL A 32 4.63 -29.22 -0.69
C VAL A 32 3.67 -29.15 0.51
N THR A 33 3.48 -30.29 1.18
CA THR A 33 2.61 -30.41 2.35
C THR A 33 3.10 -29.56 3.52
N ASN A 34 4.40 -29.58 3.79
CA ASN A 34 5.01 -28.83 4.89
C ASN A 34 4.87 -27.31 4.68
N THR A 35 5.12 -26.83 3.46
CA THR A 35 4.92 -25.42 3.12
C THR A 35 3.47 -25.01 3.28
N LEU A 36 2.51 -25.83 2.85
CA LEU A 36 1.09 -25.54 3.05
C LEU A 36 0.76 -25.44 4.54
N ALA A 37 1.28 -26.35 5.38
CA ALA A 37 1.04 -26.32 6.80
C ALA A 37 1.56 -25.03 7.46
N VAL A 38 2.74 -24.55 7.07
CA VAL A 38 3.28 -23.28 7.57
C VAL A 38 2.50 -22.09 7.01
N ALA A 39 2.15 -22.11 5.72
CA ALA A 39 1.34 -21.09 5.07
C ALA A 39 -0.02 -20.91 5.76
N LEU A 40 -0.71 -22.01 6.06
CA LEU A 40 -2.00 -21.99 6.77
C LEU A 40 -1.85 -21.50 8.21
N LEU A 41 -0.78 -21.88 8.91
CA LEU A 41 -0.50 -21.37 10.25
C LEU A 41 -0.32 -19.84 10.22
N MET A 42 0.53 -19.35 9.31
CA MET A 42 0.77 -17.93 9.12
C MET A 42 -0.51 -17.20 8.74
N ALA A 43 -1.27 -17.75 7.79
CA ALA A 43 -2.55 -17.21 7.33
C ALA A 43 -3.53 -17.03 8.48
N VAL A 44 -3.78 -18.09 9.26
CA VAL A 44 -4.72 -18.03 10.38
C VAL A 44 -4.23 -17.03 11.42
N TRP A 45 -2.93 -16.99 11.73
CA TRP A 45 -2.38 -16.05 12.71
C TRP A 45 -2.39 -14.58 12.25
N TRP A 46 -2.12 -14.30 10.98
CA TRP A 46 -2.22 -12.96 10.41
C TRP A 46 -3.67 -12.48 10.33
N ILE A 47 -4.61 -13.34 9.93
CA ILE A 47 -6.04 -13.01 9.85
C ILE A 47 -6.64 -12.75 11.23
N THR A 48 -6.29 -13.59 12.20
CA THR A 48 -6.90 -13.54 13.55
C THR A 48 -6.14 -12.61 14.48
N GLU A 49 -4.95 -12.16 14.08
CA GLU A 49 -3.98 -11.46 14.92
C GLU A 49 -3.81 -12.17 16.28
N ALA A 50 -3.73 -13.51 16.25
CA ALA A 50 -3.52 -14.32 17.45
C ALA A 50 -2.14 -14.05 18.08
N VAL A 51 -1.17 -13.74 17.22
CA VAL A 51 0.21 -13.38 17.54
C VAL A 51 0.54 -12.10 16.74
N PRO A 52 1.36 -11.16 17.26
CA PRO A 52 1.74 -9.96 16.51
C PRO A 52 2.25 -10.28 15.11
N LEU A 53 1.82 -9.52 14.10
CA LEU A 53 2.12 -9.80 12.69
C LEU A 53 3.61 -10.07 12.45
N ALA A 54 4.49 -9.24 13.02
CA ALA A 54 5.94 -9.37 12.90
C ALA A 54 6.50 -10.68 13.49
N VAL A 55 5.89 -11.21 14.55
CA VAL A 55 6.33 -12.48 15.18
C VAL A 55 5.85 -13.66 14.34
N THR A 56 4.62 -13.63 13.84
CA THR A 56 4.12 -14.60 12.86
C THR A 56 5.02 -14.63 11.63
N SER A 57 5.49 -13.46 11.20
CA SER A 57 6.40 -13.34 10.06
C SER A 57 7.80 -13.89 10.30
N LEU A 58 8.18 -14.27 11.53
CA LEU A 58 9.45 -14.97 11.80
C LEU A 58 9.32 -16.50 11.70
N LEU A 59 8.10 -17.02 11.56
CA LEU A 59 7.86 -18.47 11.45
C LEU A 59 8.66 -19.13 10.32
N PRO A 60 8.77 -18.57 9.10
CA PRO A 60 9.56 -19.19 8.05
C PRO A 60 11.02 -19.42 8.43
N VAL A 61 11.66 -18.46 9.11
CA VAL A 61 13.07 -18.59 9.56
C VAL A 61 13.26 -19.78 10.50
N ALA A 62 12.28 -20.04 11.36
CA ALA A 62 12.32 -21.16 12.28
C ALA A 62 11.91 -22.48 11.62
N LEU A 63 10.81 -22.49 10.87
CA LEU A 63 10.14 -23.72 10.43
C LEU A 63 10.64 -24.24 9.09
N PHE A 64 11.03 -23.37 8.15
CA PHE A 64 11.44 -23.84 6.82
C PHE A 64 12.69 -24.73 6.84
N PRO A 65 13.76 -24.38 7.58
CA PRO A 65 14.92 -25.26 7.68
C PRO A 65 14.60 -26.57 8.42
N LEU A 66 13.75 -26.51 9.45
CA LEU A 66 13.36 -27.69 10.24
C LEU A 66 12.52 -28.68 9.43
N LEU A 67 11.67 -28.17 8.53
CA LEU A 67 10.77 -28.98 7.71
C LEU A 67 11.34 -29.34 6.34
N GLY A 68 12.60 -28.97 6.07
CA GLY A 68 13.28 -29.24 4.80
C GLY A 68 12.70 -28.49 3.59
N ILE A 69 12.08 -27.32 3.81
CA ILE A 69 11.49 -26.50 2.74
C ILE A 69 12.56 -25.66 2.06
N MET A 70 13.36 -24.93 2.85
CA MET A 70 14.44 -24.05 2.39
C MET A 70 15.49 -23.95 3.49
N ASP A 71 16.79 -23.89 3.15
CA ASP A 71 17.85 -23.81 4.15
C ASP A 71 17.92 -22.45 4.85
N ALA A 72 18.51 -22.43 6.06
CA ALA A 72 18.52 -21.24 6.92
C ALA A 72 19.19 -20.01 6.28
N LYS A 73 20.21 -20.20 5.42
CA LYS A 73 20.90 -19.09 4.76
C LYS A 73 19.98 -18.47 3.72
N ASN A 74 19.36 -19.29 2.88
CA ASN A 74 18.44 -18.82 1.84
C ASN A 74 17.20 -18.17 2.45
N VAL A 75 16.57 -18.78 3.46
CA VAL A 75 15.41 -18.19 4.17
C VAL A 75 15.78 -16.84 4.78
N SER A 76 16.93 -16.73 5.46
CA SER A 76 17.32 -15.47 6.12
C SER A 76 17.59 -14.35 5.10
N SER A 77 18.09 -14.69 3.91
CA SER A 77 18.41 -13.72 2.86
C SER A 77 17.17 -13.04 2.27
N THR A 78 15.97 -13.62 2.42
CA THR A 78 14.74 -13.00 1.93
C THR A 78 14.30 -11.79 2.77
N TYR A 79 14.76 -11.68 4.03
CA TYR A 79 14.36 -10.64 4.98
C TYR A 79 15.10 -9.31 4.82
N PHE A 80 16.18 -9.26 4.02
CA PHE A 80 16.90 -8.02 3.75
C PHE A 80 17.29 -7.96 2.27
N ASN A 81 16.50 -7.24 1.48
CA ASN A 81 16.64 -7.10 0.04
C ASN A 81 16.46 -5.63 -0.41
N ASN A 82 16.64 -5.37 -1.70
CA ASN A 82 16.50 -4.05 -2.34
C ASN A 82 15.15 -3.37 -2.06
N VAL A 83 14.03 -4.09 -2.10
CA VAL A 83 12.69 -3.56 -1.82
C VAL A 83 12.55 -3.13 -0.36
N ILE A 84 13.18 -3.85 0.56
CA ILE A 84 13.24 -3.46 1.98
C ILE A 84 14.10 -2.20 2.17
N PHE A 85 15.22 -2.08 1.44
CA PHE A 85 16.02 -0.85 1.45
C PHE A 85 15.28 0.35 0.84
N LEU A 86 14.50 0.14 -0.21
CA LEU A 86 13.60 1.15 -0.78
C LEU A 86 12.61 1.64 0.29
N PHE A 87 11.96 0.71 1.00
CA PHE A 87 11.05 1.05 2.08
C PHE A 87 11.73 1.82 3.20
N MET A 88 12.89 1.34 3.69
CA MET A 88 13.64 1.98 4.76
C MET A 88 14.06 3.41 4.38
N GLY A 89 14.63 3.60 3.19
CA GLY A 89 15.04 4.92 2.70
C GLY A 89 13.84 5.86 2.53
N GLY A 90 12.74 5.38 1.96
CA GLY A 90 11.48 6.11 1.85
C GLY A 90 10.94 6.57 3.22
N PHE A 91 10.96 5.69 4.22
CA PHE A 91 10.55 6.03 5.58
C PHE A 91 11.47 7.05 6.26
N VAL A 92 12.79 6.98 6.05
CA VAL A 92 13.70 8.01 6.57
C VAL A 92 13.35 9.38 5.98
N ILE A 93 13.07 9.45 4.67
CA ILE A 93 12.69 10.71 4.01
C ILE A 93 11.33 11.21 4.55
N ALA A 94 10.35 10.32 4.70
CA ALA A 94 9.04 10.65 5.28
C ALA A 94 9.16 11.13 6.74
N LEU A 95 10.00 10.48 7.55
CA LEU A 95 10.27 10.87 8.94
C LEU A 95 11.00 12.22 9.02
N ALA A 96 11.89 12.53 8.07
CA ALA A 96 12.49 13.86 7.98
C ALA A 96 11.43 14.92 7.65
N MET A 97 10.54 14.63 6.72
CA MET A 97 9.40 15.50 6.39
C MET A 97 8.49 15.70 7.61
N GLN A 98 8.29 14.66 8.41
CA GLN A 98 7.53 14.72 9.65
C GLN A 98 8.21 15.58 10.71
N ARG A 99 9.51 15.35 10.95
CA ARG A 99 10.33 16.06 11.94
C ARG A 99 10.31 17.57 11.75
N TRP A 100 10.33 18.03 10.51
CA TRP A 100 10.43 19.45 10.17
C TRP A 100 9.10 20.09 9.78
N ASP A 101 7.96 19.42 10.03
CA ASP A 101 6.61 19.92 9.74
C ASP A 101 6.33 20.31 8.28
N LEU A 102 7.19 19.90 7.34
CA LEU A 102 7.06 20.22 5.91
C LEU A 102 5.73 19.67 5.36
N HIS A 103 5.36 18.46 5.77
CA HIS A 103 4.10 17.82 5.42
C HIS A 103 2.87 18.68 5.79
N ARG A 104 2.85 19.25 7.00
CA ARG A 104 1.76 20.12 7.48
C ARG A 104 1.68 21.40 6.66
N ARG A 105 2.82 21.99 6.31
CA ARG A 105 2.87 23.17 5.44
C ARG A 105 2.31 22.88 4.05
N ILE A 106 2.63 21.72 3.48
CA ILE A 106 2.09 21.28 2.19
C ILE A 106 0.57 21.11 2.28
N ALA A 107 0.05 20.41 3.30
CA ALA A 107 -1.38 20.24 3.50
C ALA A 107 -2.14 21.58 3.57
N LEU A 108 -1.67 22.51 4.41
CA LEU A 108 -2.30 23.82 4.57
C LEU A 108 -2.27 24.65 3.27
N LYS A 109 -1.17 24.59 2.51
CA LYS A 109 -1.09 25.25 1.20
C LYS A 109 -2.11 24.68 0.22
N ILE A 110 -2.25 23.35 0.14
CA ILE A 110 -3.27 22.72 -0.72
C ILE A 110 -4.67 23.19 -0.30
N LEU A 111 -5.00 23.15 0.99
CA LEU A 111 -6.29 23.60 1.53
C LEU A 111 -6.59 25.08 1.25
N LEU A 112 -5.57 25.95 1.27
CA LEU A 112 -5.72 27.37 0.93
C LEU A 112 -6.03 27.61 -0.57
N THR A 113 -5.58 26.70 -1.44
CA THR A 113 -5.78 26.82 -2.90
C THR A 113 -7.12 26.29 -3.39
N THR A 114 -7.69 25.25 -2.77
CA THR A 114 -8.91 24.60 -3.27
C THR A 114 -10.18 25.44 -3.09
N GLY A 115 -10.26 26.27 -2.04
CA GLY A 115 -11.35 27.23 -1.81
C GLY A 115 -12.27 26.89 -0.64
N VAL A 116 -13.38 27.65 -0.50
CA VAL A 116 -14.21 27.66 0.73
C VAL A 116 -15.64 27.16 0.57
N SER A 117 -16.04 26.71 -0.63
CA SER A 117 -17.34 26.03 -0.78
C SER A 117 -17.26 24.60 -0.22
N PRO A 118 -18.35 24.00 0.26
CA PRO A 118 -18.34 22.66 0.84
C PRO A 118 -17.72 21.58 -0.08
N GLY A 119 -18.01 21.62 -1.37
CA GLY A 119 -17.37 20.70 -2.33
C GLY A 119 -15.85 20.92 -2.46
N ARG A 120 -15.39 22.17 -2.37
CA ARG A 120 -13.97 22.55 -2.44
C ARG A 120 -13.21 22.25 -1.14
N ILE A 121 -13.87 22.37 0.01
CA ILE A 121 -13.30 21.97 1.30
C ILE A 121 -13.11 20.46 1.31
N LEU A 122 -14.14 19.69 0.94
CA LEU A 122 -14.03 18.23 0.82
C LEU A 122 -12.91 17.84 -0.16
N LEU A 123 -12.90 18.43 -1.36
CA LEU A 123 -11.85 18.21 -2.34
C LEU A 123 -10.46 18.54 -1.79
N GLY A 124 -10.31 19.66 -1.08
CA GLY A 124 -9.04 20.09 -0.51
C GLY A 124 -8.50 19.13 0.54
N PHE A 125 -9.35 18.67 1.46
CA PHE A 125 -8.97 17.67 2.45
C PHE A 125 -8.61 16.34 1.79
N MET A 126 -9.44 15.87 0.85
CA MET A 126 -9.16 14.65 0.11
C MET A 126 -7.84 14.75 -0.66
N LEU A 127 -7.63 15.83 -1.42
CA LEU A 127 -6.45 16.03 -2.26
C LEU A 127 -5.17 16.14 -1.42
N ALA A 128 -5.19 16.92 -0.34
CA ALA A 128 -4.06 17.03 0.57
C ALA A 128 -3.71 15.67 1.19
N THR A 129 -4.73 14.92 1.61
CA THR A 129 -4.54 13.58 2.20
C THR A 129 -4.00 12.60 1.17
N ALA A 130 -4.59 12.50 -0.02
CA ALA A 130 -4.14 11.59 -1.07
C ALA A 130 -2.70 11.90 -1.48
N PHE A 131 -2.38 13.19 -1.71
CA PHE A 131 -1.04 13.61 -2.07
C PHE A 131 0.00 13.25 -1.01
N LEU A 132 -0.27 13.49 0.27
CA LEU A 132 0.66 13.13 1.34
C LEU A 132 0.81 11.62 1.51
N SER A 133 -0.28 10.87 1.33
CA SER A 133 -0.27 9.40 1.42
C SER A 133 0.48 8.72 0.28
N MET A 134 0.75 9.41 -0.83
CA MET A 134 1.66 8.92 -1.87
C MET A 134 3.09 8.74 -1.38
N TRP A 135 3.48 9.38 -0.28
CA TRP A 135 4.88 9.44 0.16
C TRP A 135 5.06 9.06 1.63
N MET A 136 3.98 9.11 2.40
CA MET A 136 3.93 8.79 3.82
C MET A 136 2.96 7.64 4.03
N SER A 137 3.07 6.96 5.18
CA SER A 137 2.11 5.91 5.50
C SER A 137 0.68 6.45 5.63
N ASN A 138 -0.30 5.66 5.16
CA ASN A 138 -1.72 6.00 5.25
C ASN A 138 -2.14 6.41 6.67
N THR A 139 -1.64 5.70 7.68
CA THR A 139 -1.89 5.97 9.10
C THR A 139 -1.35 7.33 9.53
N ALA A 140 -0.09 7.64 9.21
CA ALA A 140 0.52 8.92 9.58
C ALA A 140 -0.21 10.08 8.92
N THR A 141 -0.56 9.93 7.65
CA THR A 141 -1.32 10.92 6.89
C THR A 141 -2.70 11.18 7.51
N ALA A 142 -3.45 10.13 7.82
CA ALA A 142 -4.76 10.28 8.48
C ALA A 142 -4.63 10.97 9.84
N MET A 143 -3.74 10.51 10.73
CA MET A 143 -3.53 11.10 12.06
C MET A 143 -3.18 12.59 11.99
N MET A 144 -2.37 12.98 11.02
CA MET A 144 -1.96 14.37 10.81
C MET A 144 -3.12 15.24 10.30
N MET A 145 -3.93 14.73 9.39
CA MET A 145 -5.07 15.47 8.85
C MET A 145 -6.19 15.63 9.87
N MET A 146 -6.30 14.73 10.86
CA MET A 146 -7.37 14.74 11.85
C MET A 146 -7.49 16.04 12.66
N PRO A 147 -6.44 16.56 13.34
CA PRO A 147 -6.56 17.82 14.08
C PRO A 147 -7.03 18.99 13.20
N ILE A 148 -6.52 19.08 11.97
CA ILE A 148 -6.89 20.15 11.02
C ILE A 148 -8.36 20.00 10.62
N LEU A 149 -8.79 18.77 10.32
CA LEU A 149 -10.16 18.46 9.94
C LEU A 149 -11.15 18.74 11.07
N ILE A 150 -10.84 18.31 12.30
CA ILE A 150 -11.70 18.55 13.46
C ILE A 150 -11.83 20.04 13.75
N SER A 151 -10.72 20.81 13.69
CA SER A 151 -10.78 22.27 13.84
C SER A 151 -11.72 22.94 12.85
N VAL A 152 -11.79 22.45 11.60
CA VAL A 152 -12.72 22.97 10.59
C VAL A 152 -14.15 22.52 10.84
N ILE A 153 -14.35 21.25 11.23
CA ILE A 153 -15.67 20.72 11.58
C ILE A 153 -16.26 21.52 12.75
N ASP A 154 -15.50 21.75 13.83
CA ASP A 154 -16.00 22.46 15.02
C ASP A 154 -16.39 23.90 14.68
N LYS A 155 -15.60 24.63 13.87
CA LYS A 155 -15.97 25.97 13.39
C LYS A 155 -17.22 25.97 12.50
N LEU A 156 -17.41 24.93 11.69
CA LEU A 156 -18.63 24.75 10.91
C LEU A 156 -19.84 24.48 11.83
N GLU A 157 -19.65 23.72 12.91
CA GLU A 157 -20.71 23.42 13.89
C GLU A 157 -21.15 24.67 14.64
N GLU A 158 -20.19 25.55 15.00
CA GLU A 158 -20.45 26.84 15.64
C GLU A 158 -21.19 27.83 14.73
N SER A 159 -20.86 27.83 13.43
CA SER A 159 -21.37 28.84 12.50
C SER A 159 -22.70 28.48 11.81
N ILE A 160 -22.90 27.20 11.49
CA ILE A 160 -24.09 26.71 10.77
C ILE A 160 -25.00 25.88 11.69
N GLY A 161 -24.43 25.23 12.71
CA GLY A 161 -25.15 24.37 13.63
C GLY A 161 -24.79 22.89 13.48
N LYS A 162 -24.64 22.22 14.62
CA LYS A 162 -24.19 20.81 14.68
C LYS A 162 -25.08 19.81 13.94
N GLN A 163 -26.40 19.95 14.04
CA GLN A 163 -27.33 19.03 13.34
C GLN A 163 -27.34 19.27 11.84
N GLU A 164 -27.16 20.53 11.46
CA GLU A 164 -27.17 21.00 10.08
C GLU A 164 -25.97 20.46 9.28
N ILE A 165 -24.78 20.38 9.89
CA ILE A 165 -23.58 19.87 9.21
C ILE A 165 -23.23 18.41 9.53
N LYS A 166 -24.05 17.69 10.29
CA LYS A 166 -23.74 16.32 10.77
C LYS A 166 -23.38 15.37 9.62
N GLY A 167 -24.18 15.37 8.55
CA GLY A 167 -23.91 14.55 7.37
C GLY A 167 -22.61 14.94 6.66
N TYR A 168 -22.38 16.25 6.49
CA TYR A 168 -21.18 16.77 5.86
C TYR A 168 -19.91 16.44 6.65
N SER A 169 -19.97 16.50 7.99
CA SER A 169 -18.87 16.11 8.89
C SER A 169 -18.48 14.65 8.71
N VAL A 170 -19.46 13.76 8.54
CA VAL A 170 -19.22 12.35 8.19
C VAL A 170 -18.55 12.24 6.82
N GLY A 171 -19.05 12.96 5.82
CA GLY A 171 -18.45 12.97 4.48
C GLY A 171 -16.98 13.45 4.46
N LEU A 172 -16.66 14.47 5.27
CA LEU A 172 -15.29 14.97 5.44
C LEU A 172 -14.37 13.94 6.09
N LEU A 173 -14.84 13.29 7.17
CA LEU A 173 -14.09 12.25 7.88
C LEU A 173 -13.82 11.05 6.97
N LEU A 174 -14.86 10.51 6.32
CA LEU A 174 -14.73 9.42 5.35
C LEU A 174 -13.82 9.82 4.18
N GLY A 175 -13.94 11.06 3.70
CA GLY A 175 -13.10 11.60 2.63
C GLY A 175 -11.62 11.53 2.97
N VAL A 176 -11.21 11.93 4.18
CA VAL A 176 -9.81 11.82 4.62
C VAL A 176 -9.40 10.34 4.73
N ALA A 177 -10.17 9.49 5.41
CA ALA A 177 -9.77 8.09 5.58
C ALA A 177 -9.57 7.36 4.24
N TYR A 178 -10.52 7.50 3.31
CA TYR A 178 -10.44 6.84 2.02
C TYR A 178 -9.39 7.45 1.11
N SER A 179 -9.18 8.77 1.16
CA SER A 179 -8.13 9.42 0.39
C SER A 179 -6.73 9.00 0.84
N ALA A 180 -6.53 8.69 2.13
CA ALA A 180 -5.27 8.12 2.60
C ALA A 180 -5.00 6.77 1.91
N SER A 181 -5.97 5.85 1.94
CA SER A 181 -5.83 4.56 1.26
C SER A 181 -5.68 4.67 -0.26
N ILE A 182 -6.50 5.51 -0.92
CA ILE A 182 -6.43 5.73 -2.37
C ILE A 182 -5.09 6.37 -2.77
N GLY A 183 -4.59 7.35 -2.01
CA GLY A 183 -3.32 8.01 -2.29
C GLY A 183 -2.13 7.06 -2.18
N GLY A 184 -2.15 6.15 -1.21
CA GLY A 184 -1.10 5.14 -1.01
C GLY A 184 -0.92 4.19 -2.20
N ILE A 185 -1.95 4.01 -3.04
CA ILE A 185 -1.88 3.16 -4.23
C ILE A 185 -0.94 3.73 -5.31
N ALA A 186 -0.87 5.06 -5.43
CA ALA A 186 -0.26 5.71 -6.60
C ALA A 186 1.26 5.52 -6.75
N THR A 187 2.00 5.26 -5.67
CA THR A 187 3.47 5.07 -5.71
C THR A 187 3.85 3.74 -5.06
N LEU A 188 5.03 3.20 -5.40
CA LEU A 188 5.49 1.96 -4.76
C LEU A 188 5.63 2.09 -3.24
N VAL A 189 6.11 3.24 -2.75
CA VAL A 189 6.37 3.45 -1.31
C VAL A 189 5.12 3.83 -0.51
N GLY A 190 4.01 4.19 -1.17
CA GLY A 190 2.82 4.73 -0.50
C GLY A 190 2.12 3.72 0.42
N THR A 191 2.02 2.46 0.00
CA THR A 191 1.39 1.41 0.81
C THR A 191 2.15 0.08 0.72
N PRO A 192 2.25 -0.69 1.82
CA PRO A 192 3.02 -1.94 1.81
C PRO A 192 2.64 -2.98 0.74
N PRO A 193 1.34 -3.22 0.41
CA PRO A 193 0.95 -4.12 -0.68
C PRO A 193 1.71 -3.91 -2.00
N ASN A 194 1.99 -2.66 -2.37
CA ASN A 194 2.67 -2.34 -3.63
C ASN A 194 4.11 -2.88 -3.65
N LEU A 195 4.81 -2.78 -2.52
CA LEU A 195 6.16 -3.34 -2.37
C LEU A 195 6.11 -4.87 -2.26
N SER A 196 5.10 -5.41 -1.58
CA SER A 196 4.90 -6.86 -1.54
C SER A 196 4.74 -7.43 -2.94
N PHE A 197 3.95 -6.76 -3.80
CA PHE A 197 3.82 -7.12 -5.21
C PHE A 197 5.14 -7.06 -5.96
N ALA A 198 5.86 -5.92 -5.91
CA ALA A 198 7.10 -5.74 -6.67
C ALA A 198 8.09 -6.86 -6.37
N ARG A 199 8.24 -7.24 -5.09
CA ARG A 199 9.15 -8.31 -4.69
C ARG A 199 8.64 -9.71 -5.00
N ILE A 200 7.36 -10.02 -4.74
CA ILE A 200 6.81 -11.35 -5.02
C ILE A 200 6.80 -11.63 -6.53
N PHE A 201 6.50 -10.61 -7.34
CA PHE A 201 6.61 -10.69 -8.79
C PHE A 201 8.05 -11.04 -9.21
N GLU A 202 9.06 -10.35 -8.67
CA GLU A 202 10.48 -10.65 -8.93
C GLU A 202 10.88 -12.07 -8.47
N ILE A 203 10.39 -12.54 -7.32
CA ILE A 203 10.64 -13.90 -6.82
C ILE A 203 10.12 -14.94 -7.82
N TYR A 204 8.92 -14.73 -8.37
CA TYR A 204 8.30 -15.67 -9.30
C TYR A 204 8.85 -15.56 -10.72
N PHE A 205 9.08 -14.34 -11.20
CA PHE A 205 9.41 -14.02 -12.58
C PHE A 205 10.70 -13.18 -12.65
N PRO A 206 11.87 -13.76 -12.33
CA PRO A 206 13.14 -13.02 -12.25
C PRO A 206 13.64 -12.50 -13.61
N ASP A 207 13.19 -13.11 -14.70
CA ASP A 207 13.52 -12.69 -16.07
C ASP A 207 12.55 -11.62 -16.61
N ALA A 208 11.52 -11.25 -15.84
CA ALA A 208 10.56 -10.22 -16.24
C ALA A 208 11.18 -8.82 -16.21
N PRO A 209 10.64 -7.87 -17.01
CA PRO A 209 10.98 -6.46 -16.85
C PRO A 209 10.73 -5.98 -15.42
N GLU A 210 11.69 -5.24 -14.87
CA GLU A 210 11.59 -4.76 -13.49
C GLU A 210 10.40 -3.80 -13.32
N ILE A 211 9.60 -4.04 -12.27
CA ILE A 211 8.59 -3.08 -11.83
C ILE A 211 9.28 -1.94 -11.06
N THR A 212 9.82 -0.99 -11.81
CA THR A 212 10.41 0.23 -11.26
C THR A 212 9.38 1.15 -10.63
N PHE A 213 9.84 2.09 -9.80
CA PHE A 213 9.01 3.19 -9.30
C PHE A 213 8.31 3.94 -10.43
N ALA A 214 9.00 4.18 -11.56
CA ALA A 214 8.47 4.95 -12.66
C ALA A 214 7.35 4.20 -13.41
N THR A 215 7.57 2.94 -13.75
CA THR A 215 6.55 2.11 -14.42
C THR A 215 5.33 1.89 -13.53
N TRP A 216 5.53 1.67 -12.23
CA TRP A 216 4.42 1.64 -11.27
C TRP A 216 3.67 2.96 -11.22
N LEU A 217 4.37 4.10 -11.13
CA LEU A 217 3.73 5.42 -11.08
C LEU A 217 2.89 5.68 -12.33
N LEU A 218 3.41 5.35 -13.53
CA LEU A 218 2.69 5.51 -14.79
C LEU A 218 1.39 4.70 -14.85
N PHE A 219 1.35 3.54 -14.21
CA PHE A 219 0.16 2.70 -14.14
C PHE A 219 -0.79 3.08 -12.98
N ALA A 220 -0.26 3.12 -11.75
CA ALA A 220 -1.06 3.22 -10.53
C ALA A 220 -1.54 4.63 -10.21
N LEU A 221 -0.82 5.69 -10.65
CA LEU A 221 -1.28 7.07 -10.45
C LEU A 221 -2.58 7.35 -11.20
N PRO A 222 -2.74 7.02 -12.50
CA PRO A 222 -4.04 7.10 -13.17
C PRO A 222 -5.16 6.32 -12.49
N VAL A 223 -4.87 5.11 -11.98
CA VAL A 223 -5.85 4.31 -11.22
C VAL A 223 -6.29 5.06 -9.96
N SER A 224 -5.33 5.55 -9.17
CA SER A 224 -5.59 6.32 -7.95
C SER A 224 -6.38 7.60 -8.24
N ILE A 225 -6.08 8.32 -9.33
CA ILE A 225 -6.83 9.51 -9.76
C ILE A 225 -8.29 9.15 -10.09
N MET A 226 -8.54 8.06 -10.81
CA MET A 226 -9.91 7.63 -11.12
C MET A 226 -10.67 7.24 -9.85
N LEU A 227 -10.05 6.45 -8.97
CA LEU A 227 -10.62 6.11 -7.66
C LEU A 227 -10.93 7.34 -6.82
N PHE A 228 -10.00 8.30 -6.79
CA PHE A 228 -10.12 9.55 -6.07
C PHE A 228 -11.29 10.40 -6.57
N ILE A 229 -11.38 10.60 -7.89
CA ILE A 229 -12.47 11.37 -8.51
C ILE A 229 -13.81 10.70 -8.24
N SER A 230 -13.91 9.38 -8.40
CA SER A 230 -15.13 8.63 -8.12
C SER A 230 -15.54 8.71 -6.65
N ALA A 231 -14.59 8.57 -5.73
CA ALA A 231 -14.83 8.70 -4.29
C ALA A 231 -15.28 10.12 -3.93
N TRP A 232 -14.62 11.15 -4.47
CA TRP A 232 -14.98 12.54 -4.23
C TRP A 232 -16.38 12.87 -4.74
N ILE A 233 -16.70 12.49 -5.98
CA ILE A 233 -18.02 12.67 -6.58
C ILE A 233 -19.09 11.99 -5.71
N TYR A 234 -18.87 10.72 -5.35
CA TYR A 234 -19.81 9.95 -4.55
C TYR A 234 -20.04 10.58 -3.17
N LEU A 235 -18.96 10.89 -2.43
CA LEU A 235 -19.06 11.50 -1.10
C LEU A 235 -19.70 12.89 -1.17
N TYR A 236 -19.38 13.67 -2.20
CA TYR A 236 -20.01 14.97 -2.44
C TYR A 236 -21.52 14.81 -2.60
N TYR A 237 -22.00 13.94 -3.47
CA TYR A 237 -23.45 13.82 -3.70
C TYR A 237 -24.21 13.20 -2.52
N VAL A 238 -23.59 12.30 -1.76
CA VAL A 238 -24.24 11.64 -0.62
C VAL A 238 -24.24 12.50 0.64
N TYR A 239 -23.16 13.22 0.92
CA TYR A 239 -22.96 13.92 2.19
C TYR A 239 -23.01 15.45 2.10
N ASN A 240 -22.97 16.04 0.90
CA ASN A 240 -23.18 17.47 0.75
C ASN A 240 -24.67 17.82 0.84
N GLN A 241 -25.05 18.63 1.83
CA GLN A 241 -26.44 19.07 1.99
C GLN A 241 -26.73 20.29 1.12
N LYS A 242 -27.66 20.14 0.16
CA LYS A 242 -27.97 21.11 -0.92
C LYS A 242 -28.67 22.41 -0.47
N LYS A 243 -28.77 22.74 0.82
CA LYS A 243 -29.74 23.77 1.30
C LYS A 243 -29.25 24.75 2.37
N GLN A 244 -27.94 24.96 2.56
CA GLN A 244 -27.47 25.88 3.60
C GLN A 244 -26.69 27.06 3.06
N ASN A 245 -26.85 28.21 3.72
CA ASN A 245 -26.04 29.40 3.50
C ASN A 245 -24.65 29.13 4.06
N TRP A 246 -23.75 28.60 3.22
CA TRP A 246 -22.33 28.41 3.52
C TRP A 246 -21.59 29.75 3.54
N THR A 247 -21.93 30.63 4.48
CA THR A 247 -21.47 32.03 4.47
C THR A 247 -20.28 32.35 5.38
N SER A 248 -19.61 31.39 6.02
CA SER A 248 -18.59 31.78 7.02
C SER A 248 -17.41 30.83 7.29
N VAL A 249 -17.06 29.87 6.43
CA VAL A 249 -15.69 29.32 6.49
C VAL A 249 -14.75 30.29 5.79
N SER A 250 -14.29 31.27 6.55
CA SER A 250 -13.31 32.21 6.02
C SER A 250 -11.97 31.50 5.82
N LYS A 251 -11.26 31.83 4.72
CA LYS A 251 -9.89 31.36 4.45
C LYS A 251 -8.92 31.64 5.62
N HIS A 252 -9.32 32.48 6.57
CA HIS A 252 -8.56 32.83 7.76
C HIS A 252 -8.15 31.59 8.57
N THR A 253 -9.02 30.60 8.79
CA THR A 253 -8.65 29.42 9.62
C THR A 253 -7.36 28.71 9.18
N PHE A 254 -7.24 28.39 7.89
CA PHE A 254 -6.03 27.73 7.37
C PHE A 254 -4.85 28.70 7.27
N ARG A 255 -5.14 29.98 7.00
CA ARG A 255 -4.13 31.02 6.89
C ARG A 255 -3.50 31.32 8.25
N ASP A 256 -4.29 31.32 9.31
CA ASP A 256 -3.86 31.55 10.69
C ASP A 256 -2.96 30.40 11.13
N GLN A 257 -3.37 29.13 10.91
CA GLN A 257 -2.52 27.97 11.17
C GLN A 257 -1.21 28.00 10.35
N LEU A 258 -1.24 28.44 9.09
CA LEU A 258 -0.04 28.56 8.28
C LEU A 258 0.87 29.71 8.76
N HIS A 259 0.29 30.80 9.24
CA HIS A 259 1.02 31.92 9.84
C HIS A 259 1.65 31.54 11.18
N GLU A 260 0.97 30.74 12.00
CA GLU A 260 1.50 30.19 13.26
C GLU A 260 2.76 29.32 13.02
N MET A 261 2.85 28.63 11.88
CA MET A 261 4.06 27.89 11.50
C MET A 261 5.25 28.80 11.13
N GLY A 262 5.01 30.10 10.91
CA GLY A 262 6.02 31.06 10.50
C GLY A 262 6.54 30.84 9.07
N PRO A 263 7.59 31.58 8.66
CA PRO A 263 8.20 31.45 7.35
C PRO A 263 8.88 30.08 7.17
N ILE A 264 9.05 29.66 5.91
CA ILE A 264 9.71 28.40 5.59
C ILE A 264 11.17 28.40 6.09
N ARG A 265 11.49 27.42 6.94
CA ARG A 265 12.81 27.28 7.56
C ARG A 265 13.83 26.65 6.62
N TYR A 266 15.11 26.68 6.99
CA TYR A 266 16.19 26.08 6.21
C TYR A 266 16.00 24.57 6.05
N GLU A 267 15.63 23.90 7.13
CA GLU A 267 15.48 22.45 7.20
C GLU A 267 14.32 21.99 6.33
N GLU A 268 13.20 22.71 6.36
CA GLU A 268 12.06 22.47 5.47
C GLU A 268 12.47 22.54 3.99
N LYS A 269 13.32 23.50 3.61
CA LYS A 269 13.83 23.61 2.24
C LYS A 269 14.74 22.45 1.89
N VAL A 270 15.66 22.07 2.77
CA VAL A 270 16.57 20.94 2.54
C VAL A 270 15.78 19.65 2.35
N VAL A 271 14.81 19.38 3.22
CA VAL A 271 13.96 18.19 3.10
C VAL A 271 13.11 18.24 1.84
N LEU A 272 12.56 19.40 1.47
CA LEU A 272 11.81 19.55 0.22
C LEU A 272 12.69 19.26 -1.00
N ILE A 273 13.93 19.76 -1.02
CA ILE A 273 14.90 19.49 -2.08
C ILE A 273 15.24 18.01 -2.13
N ALA A 274 15.53 17.37 -0.99
CA ALA A 274 15.84 15.95 -0.92
C ALA A 274 14.66 15.09 -1.41
N PHE A 275 13.44 15.45 -1.01
CA PHE A 275 12.21 14.80 -1.43
C PHE A 275 11.97 14.91 -2.95
N ILE A 276 12.07 16.12 -3.51
CA ILE A 276 11.96 16.32 -4.97
C ILE A 276 13.08 15.56 -5.70
N SER A 277 14.30 15.59 -5.16
CA SER A 277 15.45 14.89 -5.74
C SER A 277 15.23 13.39 -5.78
N VAL A 278 14.74 12.76 -4.71
CA VAL A 278 14.48 11.31 -4.70
C VAL A 278 13.41 10.92 -5.72
N ALA A 279 12.33 11.71 -5.82
CA ALA A 279 11.26 11.45 -6.80
C ALA A 279 11.78 11.54 -8.24
N LEU A 280 12.59 12.55 -8.55
CA LEU A 280 13.22 12.69 -9.87
C LEU A 280 14.22 11.56 -10.13
N LEU A 281 15.03 11.18 -9.15
CA LEU A 281 15.98 10.08 -9.28
C LEU A 281 15.28 8.74 -9.52
N TRP A 282 14.14 8.47 -8.88
CA TRP A 282 13.36 7.27 -9.16
C TRP A 282 12.70 7.30 -10.54
N ILE A 283 12.06 8.41 -10.90
CA ILE A 283 11.36 8.53 -12.19
C ILE A 283 12.34 8.35 -13.36
N PHE A 284 13.50 8.99 -13.30
CA PHE A 284 14.48 8.99 -14.39
C PHE A 284 15.59 7.95 -14.22
N ARG A 285 15.41 6.92 -13.38
CA ARG A 285 16.45 5.90 -13.13
C ARG A 285 16.76 5.10 -14.39
N LEU A 286 15.76 4.45 -14.96
CA LEU A 286 15.85 3.74 -16.23
C LEU A 286 15.32 4.61 -17.38
N ASP A 287 15.57 4.17 -18.62
CA ASP A 287 15.03 4.81 -19.81
C ASP A 287 13.49 4.80 -19.76
N LEU A 288 12.90 5.98 -19.94
CA LEU A 288 11.45 6.13 -20.03
C LEU A 288 11.05 6.17 -21.50
N ASP A 289 10.40 5.10 -21.96
CA ASP A 289 9.76 5.06 -23.26
C ASP A 289 8.29 5.45 -23.14
N LEU A 290 7.96 6.68 -23.55
CA LEU A 290 6.57 7.15 -23.59
C LEU A 290 5.90 6.85 -24.93
N GLY A 291 6.57 6.12 -25.84
CA GLY A 291 6.13 5.81 -27.20
C GLY A 291 6.43 6.92 -28.22
N TRP A 292 6.27 8.18 -27.83
CA TRP A 292 6.55 9.36 -28.68
C TRP A 292 7.89 10.03 -28.34
N ILE A 293 8.39 9.84 -27.11
CA ILE A 293 9.67 10.37 -26.64
C ILE A 293 10.33 9.29 -25.77
N LYS A 294 11.62 9.04 -26.03
CA LYS A 294 12.49 8.25 -25.16
C LYS A 294 13.38 9.18 -24.35
N ILE A 295 13.22 9.16 -23.03
CA ILE A 295 14.05 9.95 -22.11
C ILE A 295 15.12 9.00 -21.54
N PRO A 296 16.41 9.23 -21.80
CA PRO A 296 17.47 8.37 -21.29
C PRO A 296 17.55 8.47 -19.76
N GLY A 297 17.67 7.33 -19.09
CA GLY A 297 17.80 7.22 -17.66
C GLY A 297 19.21 7.56 -17.18
N TRP A 298 19.33 8.16 -16.00
CA TRP A 298 20.64 8.55 -15.46
C TRP A 298 21.48 7.33 -15.05
N SER A 299 20.89 6.15 -14.80
CA SER A 299 21.65 4.94 -14.46
C SER A 299 22.61 4.52 -15.57
N GLY A 300 22.28 4.82 -16.83
CA GLY A 300 23.12 4.54 -18.00
C GLY A 300 24.44 5.32 -18.04
N ILE A 301 24.61 6.34 -17.20
CA ILE A 301 25.88 7.06 -17.03
C ILE A 301 26.93 6.15 -16.37
N PHE A 302 26.50 5.14 -15.62
CA PHE A 302 27.38 4.22 -14.89
C PHE A 302 27.65 2.95 -15.71
N PRO A 303 28.89 2.41 -15.69
CA PRO A 303 29.25 1.21 -16.47
C PRO A 303 28.45 -0.05 -16.16
N LYS A 304 27.84 -0.13 -14.96
CA LYS A 304 27.03 -1.26 -14.50
C LYS A 304 25.68 -0.75 -14.00
N SER A 305 24.89 -0.19 -14.91
CA SER A 305 23.56 0.37 -14.62
C SER A 305 22.61 -0.64 -13.94
N SER A 306 22.73 -1.93 -14.27
CA SER A 306 21.93 -3.01 -13.66
C SER A 306 22.19 -3.26 -12.17
N PHE A 307 23.25 -2.68 -11.59
CA PHE A 307 23.51 -2.76 -10.15
C PHE A 307 22.78 -1.67 -9.35
N LEU A 308 22.12 -0.75 -10.04
CA LEU A 308 21.45 0.41 -9.45
C LEU A 308 19.95 0.18 -9.44
N ASP A 309 19.38 0.04 -8.25
CA ASP A 309 17.95 -0.11 -8.03
C ASP A 309 17.35 1.09 -7.27
N ASP A 310 16.03 1.08 -7.09
CA ASP A 310 15.30 2.15 -6.38
C ASP A 310 15.66 2.20 -4.90
N GLY A 311 16.06 1.06 -4.32
CA GLY A 311 16.54 0.97 -2.94
C GLY A 311 17.86 1.69 -2.73
N THR A 312 18.77 1.59 -3.70
CA THR A 312 20.05 2.28 -3.73
C THR A 312 19.86 3.79 -3.69
N VAL A 313 18.93 4.31 -4.51
CA VAL A 313 18.55 5.73 -4.53
C VAL A 313 18.00 6.18 -3.18
N ALA A 314 17.08 5.40 -2.62
CA ALA A 314 16.41 5.72 -1.36
C ALA A 314 17.41 5.82 -0.19
N ILE A 315 18.31 4.83 -0.08
CA ILE A 315 19.33 4.79 0.97
C ILE A 315 20.38 5.88 0.77
N PHE A 316 20.78 6.18 -0.47
CA PHE A 316 21.72 7.27 -0.74
C PHE A 316 21.18 8.62 -0.24
N VAL A 317 19.93 8.97 -0.59
CA VAL A 317 19.31 10.22 -0.11
C VAL A 317 19.11 10.19 1.40
N ALA A 318 18.73 9.05 1.99
CA ALA A 318 18.66 8.90 3.44
C ALA A 318 20.02 9.23 4.11
N ILE A 319 21.13 8.67 3.61
CA ILE A 319 22.49 8.96 4.11
C ILE A 319 22.80 10.47 4.01
N VAL A 320 22.45 11.11 2.89
CA VAL A 320 22.64 12.57 2.72
C VAL A 320 21.92 13.37 3.81
N LEU A 321 20.69 12.99 4.18
CA LEU A 321 19.95 13.65 5.27
C LEU A 321 20.62 13.48 6.65
N PHE A 322 21.36 12.40 6.86
CA PHE A 322 22.18 12.17 8.06
C PHE A 322 23.51 12.93 8.07
N ILE A 323 23.90 13.55 6.95
CA ILE A 323 25.15 14.32 6.83
C ILE A 323 24.86 15.82 6.93
N ILE A 324 23.79 16.31 6.30
CA ILE A 324 23.50 17.74 6.24
C ILE A 324 23.20 18.30 7.65
N PRO A 325 23.93 19.34 8.11
CA PRO A 325 23.67 19.95 9.41
C PRO A 325 22.35 20.71 9.42
N SER A 326 21.68 20.74 10.56
CA SER A 326 20.54 21.62 10.80
C SER A 326 21.03 22.98 11.32
N LYS A 327 20.28 24.05 11.07
CA LYS A 327 20.51 25.38 11.66
C LYS A 327 19.63 25.59 12.90
N SER A 328 18.76 24.65 13.22
CA SER A 328 17.99 24.65 14.46
C SER A 328 18.88 24.38 15.67
N ALA A 329 18.52 24.94 16.82
CA ALA A 329 19.19 24.64 18.09
C ALA A 329 18.87 23.22 18.59
N ASP A 330 17.70 22.69 18.21
CA ASP A 330 17.16 21.44 18.75
C ASP A 330 17.82 20.19 18.18
N PHE A 331 18.34 20.26 16.94
CA PHE A 331 18.91 19.12 16.24
C PHE A 331 20.24 19.49 15.57
N LYS A 332 21.21 18.58 15.60
CA LYS A 332 22.52 18.80 14.95
C LYS A 332 22.47 18.61 13.43
N ARG A 333 21.55 17.77 12.94
CA ARG A 333 21.44 17.37 11.53
C ARG A 333 19.98 17.25 11.09
N ILE A 334 19.74 17.18 9.79
CA ILE A 334 18.38 17.05 9.25
C ILE A 334 17.74 15.74 9.72
N MET A 335 18.50 14.64 9.73
CA MET A 335 18.12 13.37 10.33
C MET A 335 19.17 12.88 11.34
N ASP A 336 18.71 12.17 12.38
CA ASP A 336 19.54 11.47 13.36
C ASP A 336 18.95 10.09 13.69
N TRP A 337 19.67 9.33 14.52
CA TRP A 337 19.26 7.96 14.87
C TRP A 337 17.99 7.92 15.71
N GLU A 338 17.75 8.90 16.58
CA GLU A 338 16.51 8.98 17.36
C GLU A 338 15.29 9.17 16.45
N GLY A 339 15.43 9.92 15.36
CA GLY A 339 14.42 10.01 14.31
C GLY A 339 14.21 8.68 13.60
N ALA A 340 15.30 8.00 13.23
CA ALA A 340 15.24 6.75 12.47
C ALA A 340 14.75 5.54 13.28
N THR A 341 14.81 5.56 14.62
CA THR A 341 14.21 4.49 15.44
C THR A 341 12.69 4.39 15.27
N LYS A 342 12.05 5.43 14.72
CA LYS A 342 10.61 5.47 14.42
C LYS A 342 10.22 4.71 13.14
N ILE A 343 11.18 4.13 12.42
CA ILE A 343 10.90 3.23 11.29
C ILE A 343 10.04 2.05 11.79
N PRO A 344 8.95 1.69 11.09
CA PRO A 344 8.06 0.61 11.54
C PRO A 344 8.68 -0.77 11.25
N TRP A 345 9.58 -1.22 12.12
CA TRP A 345 10.27 -2.51 12.00
C TRP A 345 9.33 -3.72 11.90
N HIS A 346 8.13 -3.61 12.47
CA HIS A 346 7.13 -4.67 12.35
C HIS A 346 6.65 -4.88 10.91
N ILE A 347 6.62 -3.83 10.07
CA ILE A 347 6.29 -3.94 8.64
C ILE A 347 7.47 -4.54 7.86
N ILE A 348 8.71 -4.18 8.24
CA ILE A 348 9.91 -4.76 7.62
C ILE A 348 9.98 -6.28 7.87
N LEU A 349 9.71 -6.71 9.10
CA LEU A 349 9.62 -8.13 9.42
C LEU A 349 8.44 -8.80 8.72
N LEU A 350 7.31 -8.10 8.57
CA LEU A 350 6.16 -8.59 7.81
C LEU A 350 6.54 -8.91 6.37
N PHE A 351 7.15 -7.95 5.66
CA PHE A 351 7.69 -8.15 4.31
C PHE A 351 8.63 -9.34 4.23
N GLY A 352 9.62 -9.43 5.13
CA GLY A 352 10.57 -10.53 5.12
C GLY A 352 9.89 -11.90 5.28
N GLY A 353 8.90 -12.00 6.17
CA GLY A 353 8.10 -13.21 6.34
C GLY A 353 7.24 -13.56 5.14
N GLY A 354 6.59 -12.57 4.51
CA GLY A 354 5.85 -12.76 3.28
C GLY A 354 6.72 -13.17 2.09
N PHE A 355 7.91 -12.59 1.97
CA PHE A 355 8.89 -12.96 0.93
C PHE A 355 9.45 -14.35 1.14
N ALA A 356 9.78 -14.70 2.40
CA ALA A 356 10.16 -16.06 2.75
C ALA A 356 9.03 -17.02 2.38
N LEU A 357 7.78 -16.73 2.76
CA LEU A 357 6.62 -17.54 2.41
C LEU A 357 6.47 -17.71 0.89
N ALA A 358 6.57 -16.63 0.11
CA ALA A 358 6.49 -16.67 -1.34
C ALA A 358 7.60 -17.55 -1.96
N SER A 359 8.85 -17.39 -1.50
CA SER A 359 9.97 -18.25 -1.92
C SER A 359 9.73 -19.71 -1.55
N GLY A 360 9.24 -19.99 -0.34
CA GLY A 360 8.91 -21.36 0.09
C GLY A 360 7.81 -22.00 -0.74
N ILE A 361 6.73 -21.25 -1.06
CA ILE A 361 5.64 -21.72 -1.92
C ILE A 361 6.14 -22.04 -3.34
N LYS A 362 7.05 -21.21 -3.87
CA LYS A 362 7.67 -21.45 -5.18
C LYS A 362 8.61 -22.65 -5.15
N GLU A 363 9.59 -22.67 -4.25
CA GLU A 363 10.63 -23.71 -4.18
C GLU A 363 10.06 -25.09 -3.84
N SER A 364 9.03 -25.16 -3.00
CA SER A 364 8.41 -26.42 -2.66
C SER A 364 7.48 -26.97 -3.75
N GLY A 365 7.20 -26.22 -4.82
CA GLY A 365 6.22 -26.59 -5.86
C GLY A 365 4.75 -26.43 -5.45
N LEU A 366 4.47 -25.80 -4.31
CA LEU A 366 3.09 -25.63 -3.82
C LEU A 366 2.28 -24.69 -4.71
N SER A 367 2.90 -23.67 -5.31
CA SER A 367 2.21 -22.80 -6.28
C SER A 367 1.74 -23.57 -7.51
N THR A 368 2.56 -24.50 -8.03
CA THR A 368 2.18 -25.34 -9.18
C THR A 368 1.02 -26.25 -8.83
N TRP A 369 1.05 -26.85 -7.64
CA TRP A 369 -0.06 -27.67 -7.14
C TRP A 369 -1.38 -26.87 -7.10
N PHE A 370 -1.38 -25.64 -6.58
CA PHE A 370 -2.57 -24.79 -6.61
C PHE A 370 -3.02 -24.43 -8.03
N GLY A 371 -2.08 -24.12 -8.91
CA GLY A 371 -2.38 -23.78 -10.30
C GLY A 371 -3.03 -24.93 -11.06
N GLU A 372 -2.57 -26.16 -10.86
CA GLU A 372 -3.14 -27.37 -11.45
C GLU A 372 -4.61 -27.59 -11.03
N GLN A 373 -4.98 -27.24 -9.79
CA GLN A 373 -6.37 -27.34 -9.33
C GLN A 373 -7.30 -26.30 -9.98
N LEU A 374 -6.74 -25.25 -10.58
CA LEU A 374 -7.46 -24.09 -11.11
C LEU A 374 -7.25 -23.90 -12.62
N ILE A 375 -6.86 -24.95 -13.35
CA ILE A 375 -6.67 -24.91 -14.80
C ILE A 375 -7.92 -24.40 -15.53
N PHE A 376 -9.12 -24.74 -15.03
CA PHE A 376 -10.39 -24.30 -15.60
C PHE A 376 -10.56 -22.76 -15.66
N VAL A 377 -9.76 -21.99 -14.90
CA VAL A 377 -9.78 -20.52 -14.96
C VAL A 377 -9.37 -20.01 -16.35
N ALA A 378 -8.56 -20.77 -17.10
CA ALA A 378 -8.16 -20.46 -18.47
C ALA A 378 -9.35 -20.36 -19.44
N ASP A 379 -10.45 -21.07 -19.15
CA ASP A 379 -11.64 -21.10 -20.02
C ASP A 379 -12.54 -19.86 -19.86
N PHE A 380 -12.29 -19.02 -18.85
CA PHE A 380 -13.09 -17.84 -18.57
C PHE A 380 -12.56 -16.59 -19.28
N ASN A 381 -13.46 -15.64 -19.54
CA ASN A 381 -13.07 -14.36 -20.10
C ASN A 381 -12.10 -13.61 -19.14
N PRO A 382 -10.95 -13.10 -19.62
CA PRO A 382 -9.95 -12.43 -18.77
C PRO A 382 -10.52 -11.29 -17.92
N ILE A 383 -11.48 -10.52 -18.43
CA ILE A 383 -12.13 -9.42 -17.69
C ILE A 383 -12.90 -9.97 -16.49
N VAL A 384 -13.58 -11.11 -16.65
CA VAL A 384 -14.34 -11.76 -15.57
C VAL A 384 -13.38 -12.30 -14.50
N VAL A 385 -12.24 -12.86 -14.91
CA VAL A 385 -11.21 -13.35 -13.98
C VAL A 385 -10.62 -12.19 -13.19
N ILE A 386 -10.20 -11.11 -13.86
CA ILE A 386 -9.68 -9.89 -13.22
C ILE A 386 -10.69 -9.32 -12.21
N LEU A 387 -11.96 -9.19 -12.62
CA LEU A 387 -13.01 -8.67 -11.74
C LEU A 387 -13.25 -9.57 -10.53
N SER A 388 -13.23 -10.89 -10.73
CA SER A 388 -13.42 -11.87 -9.65
C SER A 388 -12.29 -11.80 -8.63
N VAL A 389 -11.04 -11.69 -9.09
CA VAL A 389 -9.87 -11.48 -8.23
C VAL A 389 -9.99 -10.15 -7.48
N ALA A 390 -10.30 -9.06 -8.19
CA ALA A 390 -10.47 -7.74 -7.58
C ALA A 390 -11.54 -7.74 -6.48
N LEU A 391 -12.71 -8.33 -6.74
CA LEU A 391 -13.79 -8.44 -5.76
C LEU A 391 -13.41 -9.32 -4.57
N LEU A 392 -12.83 -10.50 -4.83
CA LEU A 392 -12.40 -11.43 -3.79
C LEU A 392 -11.45 -10.73 -2.81
N ILE A 393 -10.42 -10.07 -3.32
CA ILE A 393 -9.43 -9.39 -2.47
C ILE A 393 -10.04 -8.18 -1.78
N THR A 394 -10.85 -7.39 -2.47
CA THR A 394 -11.51 -6.20 -1.89
C THR A 394 -12.33 -6.58 -0.64
N PHE A 395 -13.10 -7.68 -0.69
CA PHE A 395 -13.87 -8.12 0.47
C PHE A 395 -13.02 -8.85 1.52
N LEU A 396 -12.01 -9.60 1.10
CA LEU A 396 -11.09 -10.28 2.03
C LEU A 396 -10.34 -9.26 2.89
N THR A 397 -9.89 -8.16 2.28
CA THR A 397 -9.12 -7.11 2.96
C THR A 397 -9.94 -6.30 3.97
N GLU A 398 -11.28 -6.41 3.99
CA GLU A 398 -12.09 -5.78 5.04
C GLU A 398 -11.94 -6.47 6.40
N LEU A 399 -11.53 -7.74 6.39
CA LEU A 399 -11.45 -8.59 7.57
C LEU A 399 -10.01 -8.88 8.01
N THR A 400 -9.03 -8.39 7.25
CA THR A 400 -7.63 -8.84 7.32
C THR A 400 -6.68 -7.66 7.04
N SER A 401 -5.41 -7.81 7.40
CA SER A 401 -4.39 -6.80 7.05
C SER A 401 -4.13 -6.79 5.54
N ASN A 402 -4.18 -5.62 4.92
CA ASN A 402 -3.91 -5.42 3.49
C ASN A 402 -2.61 -6.11 3.02
N THR A 403 -1.53 -5.92 3.79
CA THR A 403 -0.21 -6.49 3.47
C THR A 403 -0.21 -8.00 3.59
N ALA A 404 -0.74 -8.54 4.69
CA ALA A 404 -0.79 -9.99 4.90
C ALA A 404 -1.63 -10.68 3.81
N THR A 405 -2.76 -10.09 3.44
CA THR A 405 -3.62 -10.59 2.35
C THR A 405 -2.89 -10.60 1.02
N THR A 406 -2.12 -9.55 0.73
CA THR A 406 -1.30 -9.47 -0.49
C THR A 406 -0.23 -10.56 -0.50
N GLU A 407 0.54 -10.69 0.59
CA GLU A 407 1.63 -11.65 0.72
C GLU A 407 1.17 -13.11 0.66
N MET A 408 -0.04 -13.40 1.15
CA MET A 408 -0.62 -14.74 1.06
C MET A 408 -1.15 -15.09 -0.32
N ILE A 409 -1.85 -14.16 -0.97
CA ILE A 409 -2.61 -14.47 -2.19
C ILE A 409 -1.75 -14.37 -3.44
N LEU A 410 -0.80 -13.42 -3.51
CA LEU A 410 0.02 -13.22 -4.71
C LEU A 410 0.82 -14.46 -5.16
N PRO A 411 1.47 -15.25 -4.27
CA PRO A 411 2.15 -16.47 -4.68
C PRO A 411 1.22 -17.52 -5.29
N ILE A 412 -0.02 -17.59 -4.79
CA ILE A 412 -1.05 -18.50 -5.31
C ILE A 412 -1.48 -18.04 -6.70
N LEU A 413 -1.74 -16.74 -6.88
CA LEU A 413 -2.11 -16.17 -8.17
C LEU A 413 -0.99 -16.30 -9.21
N ALA A 414 0.28 -16.19 -8.80
CA ALA A 414 1.42 -16.44 -9.67
C ALA A 414 1.48 -17.92 -10.12
N GLY A 415 1.23 -18.86 -9.21
CA GLY A 415 1.10 -20.28 -9.55
C GLY A 415 -0.02 -20.57 -10.53
N ILE A 416 -1.20 -19.96 -10.33
CA ILE A 416 -2.33 -20.06 -11.26
C ILE A 416 -1.95 -19.53 -12.62
N ALA A 417 -1.36 -18.33 -12.70
CA ALA A 417 -0.93 -17.72 -13.95
C ALA A 417 0.02 -18.63 -14.75
N ILE A 418 0.96 -19.28 -14.07
CA ILE A 418 1.89 -20.24 -14.68
C ILE A 418 1.13 -21.45 -15.22
N SER A 419 0.27 -22.08 -14.43
CA SER A 419 -0.44 -23.30 -14.83
C SER A 419 -1.53 -23.08 -15.88
N THR A 420 -2.11 -21.88 -15.94
CA THR A 420 -3.13 -21.51 -16.93
C THR A 420 -2.57 -20.79 -18.15
N GLU A 421 -1.27 -20.53 -18.18
CA GLU A 421 -0.60 -19.74 -19.22
C GLU A 421 -1.27 -18.35 -19.42
N ILE A 422 -1.83 -17.78 -18.35
CA ILE A 422 -2.35 -16.41 -18.33
C ILE A 422 -1.23 -15.48 -17.92
N ASN A 423 -1.11 -14.31 -18.58
CA ASN A 423 -0.13 -13.30 -18.17
C ASN A 423 -0.27 -12.98 -16.65
N PRO A 424 0.79 -13.15 -15.85
CA PRO A 424 0.71 -13.01 -14.39
C PRO A 424 0.22 -11.65 -13.90
N LEU A 425 0.50 -10.57 -14.65
CA LEU A 425 0.10 -9.23 -14.30
C LEU A 425 -1.43 -9.04 -14.32
N PHE A 426 -2.17 -9.83 -15.09
CA PHE A 426 -3.64 -9.81 -15.06
C PHE A 426 -4.23 -10.32 -13.75
N LEU A 427 -3.49 -11.13 -12.98
CA LEU A 427 -3.97 -11.62 -11.68
C LEU A 427 -3.37 -10.83 -10.54
N MET A 428 -2.06 -10.57 -10.61
CA MET A 428 -1.32 -10.00 -9.49
C MET A 428 -1.54 -8.48 -9.33
N LEU A 429 -1.63 -7.70 -10.41
CA LEU A 429 -1.92 -6.26 -10.31
C LEU A 429 -3.29 -5.97 -9.67
N PRO A 430 -4.42 -6.54 -10.14
CA PRO A 430 -5.72 -6.23 -9.57
C PRO A 430 -5.82 -6.71 -8.12
N ALA A 431 -5.24 -7.87 -7.78
CA ALA A 431 -5.16 -8.33 -6.39
C ALA A 431 -4.43 -7.31 -5.50
N THR A 432 -3.27 -6.81 -5.94
CA THR A 432 -2.47 -5.84 -5.20
C THR A 432 -3.21 -4.54 -4.95
N LEU A 433 -3.81 -3.97 -6.01
CA LEU A 433 -4.55 -2.71 -5.90
C LEU A 433 -5.81 -2.87 -5.03
N SER A 434 -6.54 -3.98 -5.21
CA SER A 434 -7.74 -4.30 -4.43
C SER A 434 -7.46 -4.54 -2.96
N ALA A 435 -6.26 -4.99 -2.57
CA ALA A 435 -5.89 -5.12 -1.17
C ALA A 435 -5.86 -3.77 -0.43
N SER A 436 -5.81 -2.64 -1.16
CA SER A 436 -5.91 -1.30 -0.57
C SER A 436 -7.32 -0.69 -0.62
N LEU A 437 -8.31 -1.41 -1.15
CA LEU A 437 -9.72 -0.98 -1.26
C LEU A 437 -10.57 -1.43 -0.05
N ALA A 438 -10.07 -1.17 1.16
CA ALA A 438 -10.73 -1.52 2.42
C ALA A 438 -11.51 -0.32 2.99
N PHE A 439 -12.76 -0.13 2.57
CA PHE A 439 -13.58 1.04 2.89
C PHE A 439 -14.77 0.77 3.82
N MET A 440 -15.15 -0.48 4.10
CA MET A 440 -16.40 -0.80 4.80
C MET A 440 -16.27 -0.81 6.32
N LEU A 441 -15.16 -1.35 6.86
CA LEU A 441 -15.04 -1.59 8.30
C LEU A 441 -13.99 -0.68 8.97
N PRO A 442 -14.26 -0.21 10.21
CA PRO A 442 -13.29 0.59 10.97
C PRO A 442 -11.97 -0.14 11.24
N VAL A 443 -12.03 -1.45 11.43
CA VAL A 443 -10.87 -2.28 11.76
C VAL A 443 -10.03 -2.65 10.54
N ALA A 444 -10.55 -2.45 9.32
CA ALA A 444 -9.89 -2.90 8.11
C ALA A 444 -8.60 -2.11 7.84
N THR A 445 -8.60 -0.79 8.12
CA THR A 445 -7.40 0.03 7.97
C THR A 445 -7.26 1.03 9.12
N PRO A 446 -6.03 1.40 9.52
CA PRO A 446 -5.84 2.41 10.55
C PRO A 446 -6.49 3.78 10.24
N PRO A 447 -6.47 4.32 9.00
CA PRO A 447 -7.24 5.52 8.65
C PRO A 447 -8.72 5.42 9.02
N ASN A 448 -9.37 4.29 8.73
CA ASN A 448 -10.77 4.06 9.09
C ASN A 448 -10.97 4.05 10.61
N ALA A 449 -10.07 3.39 11.35
CA ALA A 449 -10.10 3.34 12.81
C ALA A 449 -9.94 4.73 13.45
N ILE A 450 -9.04 5.56 12.89
CA ILE A 450 -8.75 6.92 13.36
C ILE A 450 -10.01 7.80 13.25
N ILE A 451 -10.68 7.80 12.10
CA ILE A 451 -11.88 8.61 11.93
C ILE A 451 -13.06 8.07 12.75
N PHE A 452 -13.14 6.74 12.93
CA PHE A 452 -14.15 6.11 13.75
C PHE A 452 -13.98 6.47 15.23
N GLY A 453 -12.73 6.58 15.70
CA GLY A 453 -12.37 7.03 17.05
C GLY A 453 -12.86 8.44 17.41
N THR A 454 -13.27 9.26 16.43
CA THR A 454 -13.92 10.55 16.69
C THR A 454 -15.33 10.44 17.26
N ASN A 455 -15.94 9.24 17.22
CA ASN A 455 -17.35 8.99 17.55
C ASN A 455 -18.37 9.80 16.73
N ARG A 456 -17.94 10.40 15.60
CA ARG A 456 -18.81 11.15 14.67
C ARG A 456 -19.35 10.28 13.53
N VAL A 457 -18.72 9.13 13.26
CA VAL A 457 -19.07 8.19 12.18
C VAL A 457 -19.59 6.88 12.76
N THR A 458 -20.71 6.38 12.24
CA THR A 458 -21.26 5.06 12.64
C THR A 458 -20.76 3.95 11.71
N VAL A 459 -20.71 2.71 12.23
CA VAL A 459 -20.34 1.53 11.44
C VAL A 459 -21.26 1.36 10.22
N SER A 460 -22.57 1.60 10.37
CA SER A 460 -23.51 1.46 9.26
C SER A 460 -23.27 2.46 8.13
N GLN A 461 -22.91 3.71 8.46
CA GLN A 461 -22.57 4.72 7.47
C GLN A 461 -21.31 4.33 6.69
N MET A 462 -20.25 3.93 7.41
CA MET A 462 -19.00 3.47 6.80
C MET A 462 -19.23 2.25 5.92
N ALA A 463 -19.94 1.22 6.41
CA ALA A 463 -20.18 -0.01 5.66
C ALA A 463 -20.99 0.23 4.37
N LYS A 464 -22.04 1.05 4.42
CA LYS A 464 -22.88 1.35 3.24
C LYS A 464 -22.10 2.14 2.19
N THR A 465 -21.37 3.16 2.62
CA THR A 465 -20.54 3.97 1.73
C THR A 465 -19.38 3.15 1.17
N GLY A 466 -18.69 2.40 2.02
CA GLY A 466 -17.57 1.55 1.66
C GLY A 466 -17.97 0.48 0.67
N LEU A 467 -19.13 -0.16 0.83
CA LEU A 467 -19.60 -1.19 -0.11
C LEU A 467 -19.73 -0.63 -1.54
N ILE A 468 -20.29 0.57 -1.68
CA ILE A 468 -20.44 1.20 -2.99
C ILE A 468 -19.07 1.58 -3.57
N LEU A 469 -18.18 2.15 -2.77
CA LEU A 469 -16.82 2.49 -3.21
C LEU A 469 -15.97 1.27 -3.54
N ASN A 470 -16.14 0.15 -2.83
CA ASN A 470 -15.49 -1.13 -3.10
C ASN A 470 -15.90 -1.67 -4.48
N LEU A 471 -17.21 -1.66 -4.78
CA LEU A 471 -17.72 -2.10 -6.09
C LEU A 471 -17.24 -1.19 -7.22
N ILE A 472 -17.30 0.13 -7.04
CA ILE A 472 -16.75 1.09 -8.02
C ILE A 472 -15.24 0.86 -8.20
N GLY A 473 -14.51 0.65 -7.10
CA GLY A 473 -13.08 0.44 -7.11
C GLY A 473 -12.68 -0.85 -7.81
N ALA A 474 -13.38 -1.96 -7.58
CA ALA A 474 -13.15 -3.22 -8.28
C ALA A 474 -13.35 -3.09 -9.79
N VAL A 475 -14.38 -2.35 -10.23
CA VAL A 475 -14.61 -2.06 -11.65
C VAL A 475 -13.49 -1.20 -12.24
N ILE A 476 -13.08 -0.13 -11.54
CA ILE A 476 -11.98 0.74 -12.00
C ILE A 476 -10.68 -0.05 -12.10
N VAL A 477 -10.32 -0.82 -11.07
CA VAL A 477 -9.13 -1.68 -11.08
C VAL A 477 -9.18 -2.66 -12.25
N THR A 478 -10.34 -3.27 -12.51
CA THR A 478 -10.52 -4.20 -13.62
C THR A 478 -10.26 -3.52 -14.97
N VAL A 479 -10.95 -2.41 -15.23
CA VAL A 479 -10.86 -1.68 -16.50
C VAL A 479 -9.44 -1.14 -16.71
N MET A 480 -8.82 -0.57 -15.67
CA MET A 480 -7.49 -0.01 -15.78
C MET A 480 -6.41 -1.07 -15.92
N THR A 481 -6.52 -2.21 -15.23
CA THR A 481 -5.61 -3.35 -15.43
C THR A 481 -5.69 -3.85 -16.87
N TYR A 482 -6.91 -4.01 -17.40
CA TYR A 482 -7.12 -4.52 -18.75
C TYR A 482 -6.67 -3.53 -19.85
N LEU A 483 -6.90 -2.22 -19.68
CA LEU A 483 -6.60 -1.21 -20.71
C LEU A 483 -5.24 -0.55 -20.53
N LEU A 484 -4.94 -0.06 -19.33
CA LEU A 484 -3.69 0.65 -19.07
C LEU A 484 -2.55 -0.31 -18.76
N GLY A 485 -2.83 -1.43 -18.08
CA GLY A 485 -1.82 -2.44 -17.81
C GLY A 485 -1.24 -3.05 -19.09
N THR A 486 -2.08 -3.28 -20.09
CA THR A 486 -1.66 -3.75 -21.42
C THR A 486 -0.76 -2.75 -22.14
N PHE A 487 -1.00 -1.46 -21.99
CA PHE A 487 -0.15 -0.43 -22.57
C PHE A 487 1.16 -0.21 -21.80
N VAL A 488 1.12 -0.13 -20.46
CA VAL A 488 2.29 0.23 -19.64
C VAL A 488 3.27 -0.93 -19.48
N PHE A 489 2.76 -2.16 -19.36
CA PHE A 489 3.58 -3.36 -19.15
C PHE A 489 3.69 -4.26 -20.38
N ASP A 490 3.25 -3.77 -21.55
CA ASP A 490 3.26 -4.51 -22.82
C ASP A 490 2.61 -5.90 -22.70
N ILE A 491 1.42 -5.94 -22.10
CA ILE A 491 0.69 -7.21 -21.87
C ILE A 491 -0.09 -7.57 -23.13
N ASN A 492 0.29 -8.68 -23.77
CA ASN A 492 -0.49 -9.29 -24.85
C ASN A 492 -1.63 -10.15 -24.28
N ILE A 493 -2.88 -9.82 -24.64
CA ILE A 493 -4.11 -10.39 -24.04
C ILE A 493 -4.31 -11.90 -24.34
N GLY A 494 -3.55 -12.48 -25.26
CA GLY A 494 -3.64 -13.90 -25.64
C GLY A 494 -2.30 -14.62 -25.71
N GLU A 495 -1.22 -14.00 -25.22
CA GLU A 495 0.11 -14.61 -25.24
C GLU A 495 0.65 -14.71 -23.83
N PHE A 496 1.12 -15.90 -23.47
CA PHE A 496 1.91 -16.10 -22.28
C PHE A 496 3.33 -15.59 -22.53
N PRO A 497 3.83 -14.62 -21.74
CA PRO A 497 5.11 -14.00 -22.06
C PRO A 497 6.28 -14.97 -21.81
N ASP A 498 7.29 -14.91 -22.68
CA ASP A 498 8.46 -15.80 -22.62
C ASP A 498 9.18 -15.77 -21.25
N TRP A 499 9.20 -14.60 -20.60
CA TRP A 499 9.80 -14.44 -19.27
C TRP A 499 9.01 -15.10 -18.14
N ALA A 500 7.74 -15.47 -18.37
CA ALA A 500 6.90 -16.16 -17.38
C ALA A 500 6.96 -17.69 -17.49
N ILE A 501 7.58 -18.22 -18.54
CA ILE A 501 7.75 -19.66 -18.73
C ILE A 501 8.67 -20.21 -17.61
N PRO A 502 8.19 -21.16 -16.80
CA PRO A 502 9.02 -21.79 -15.78
C PRO A 502 10.24 -22.45 -16.42
N LYS A 503 11.43 -22.14 -15.88
CA LYS A 503 12.70 -22.74 -16.30
C LYS A 503 13.15 -23.83 -15.33
#